data_AF-A0A938BSF8-F1
#
_entry.id   AF-A0A938BSF8-F1
#
_cell.length_a   1.000
_cell.length_b   1.000
_cell.length_c   1.000
_cell.angle_alpha   90.00
_cell.angle_beta   90.00
_cell.angle_gamma   90.00
#
_symmetry.space_group_name_H-M   'P 1'
#
loop_
_entity.id
_entity.type
_entity.pdbx_description
1 polymer ?
#
loop_
_entity_poly.entity_id
_entity_poly.type
_entity_poly.pdbx_seq_one_letter_code
_entity_poly.pdbx_strand_id
1 'polypeptide(L)' 'KKALDGLAMLRCTKMCRGGGGNPWCKIRRCATKRAFAGCWECEESDACKKLLPAYRPNLERIRRVGLKAFLVRE' A
#
# COMPACT_ATOMS: atom_id res chain seq x y z
N LYS A 1 8.13 -8.17 -26.97
CA LYS A 1 8.62 -8.45 -25.60
C LYS A 1 7.80 -7.58 -24.61
N LYS A 2 6.59 -8.01 -24.21
CA LYS A 2 5.62 -7.21 -23.39
C LYS A 2 5.38 -7.84 -22.00
N ALA A 3 6.44 -8.26 -21.31
CA ALA A 3 6.32 -8.89 -19.99
C ALA A 3 6.63 -7.93 -18.83
N LEU A 4 7.38 -6.86 -19.08
CA LEU A 4 7.89 -5.96 -18.04
C LEU A 4 6.86 -4.91 -17.59
N ASP A 5 5.95 -4.49 -18.48
CA ASP A 5 4.90 -3.50 -18.16
C ASP A 5 3.95 -4.00 -17.05
N GLY A 6 3.76 -5.31 -16.93
CA GLY A 6 2.95 -5.91 -15.86
C GLY A 6 3.54 -5.73 -14.46
N LEU A 7 4.86 -5.56 -14.34
CA LEU A 7 5.54 -5.36 -13.05
C LEU A 7 5.26 -3.97 -12.47
N ALA A 8 5.01 -2.97 -13.32
CA ALA A 8 4.60 -1.64 -12.87
C ALA A 8 3.26 -1.68 -12.12
N MET A 9 2.36 -2.59 -12.50
CA MET A 9 1.09 -2.82 -11.80
C MET A 9 1.25 -3.52 -10.44
N LEU A 10 2.42 -4.08 -10.12
CA LEU A 10 2.65 -4.71 -8.80
C LEU A 10 3.05 -3.71 -7.72
N ARG A 11 3.54 -2.53 -8.13
CA ARG A 11 3.94 -1.48 -7.19
C ARG A 11 2.71 -0.71 -6.73
N CYS A 12 2.59 -0.48 -5.43
CA CYS A 12 1.57 0.41 -4.86
C CYS A 12 1.93 1.88 -5.13
N THR A 13 1.94 2.29 -6.40
CA THR A 13 2.19 3.68 -6.82
C THR A 13 0.98 4.58 -6.58
N LYS A 14 -0.22 3.99 -6.50
CA LYS A 14 -1.44 4.67 -6.06
C LYS A 14 -1.98 3.96 -4.82
N MET A 15 -2.61 4.74 -3.95
CA MET A 15 -3.27 4.27 -2.72
C MET A 15 -4.30 3.18 -3.00
N CYS A 16 -4.65 2.35 -2.00
CA CYS A 16 -5.46 1.15 -2.20
C CYS A 16 -6.82 1.45 -2.87
N ARG A 17 -7.39 2.63 -2.62
CA ARG A 17 -8.63 3.12 -3.25
C ARG A 17 -8.43 3.78 -4.61
N GLY A 18 -7.21 4.11 -4.98
CA GLY A 18 -6.86 4.86 -6.21
C GLY A 18 -6.57 3.96 -7.41
N GLY A 19 -6.92 2.67 -7.35
CA GLY A 19 -6.77 1.73 -8.45
C GLY A 19 -5.32 1.33 -8.78
N GLY A 20 -4.34 1.69 -7.95
CA GLY A 20 -2.94 1.29 -8.12
C GLY A 20 -2.64 -0.07 -7.50
N GLY A 21 -1.47 -0.61 -7.87
CA GLY A 21 -1.00 -1.90 -7.39
C GLY A 21 -1.79 -3.10 -7.93
N ASN A 22 -1.45 -4.26 -7.40
CA ASN A 22 -1.97 -5.55 -7.90
C ASN A 22 -3.50 -5.63 -7.72
N PRO A 23 -4.30 -5.87 -8.78
CA PRO A 23 -5.76 -5.95 -8.69
C PRO A 23 -6.25 -7.08 -7.78
N TRP A 24 -5.45 -8.12 -7.57
CA TRP A 24 -5.79 -9.24 -6.71
C TRP A 24 -5.27 -9.10 -5.27
N CYS A 25 -4.67 -7.95 -4.94
CA CYS A 25 -4.12 -7.67 -3.61
C CYS A 25 -5.16 -7.90 -2.50
N LYS A 26 -4.85 -8.80 -1.57
CA LYS A 26 -5.71 -9.10 -0.40
C LYS A 26 -5.79 -7.90 0.55
N ILE A 27 -4.72 -7.12 0.67
CA ILE A 27 -4.66 -5.93 1.51
C ILE A 27 -5.55 -4.82 0.95
N ARG A 28 -5.58 -4.65 -0.39
CA ARG A 28 -6.49 -3.71 -1.05
C ARG A 28 -7.93 -3.99 -0.66
N ARG A 29 -8.38 -5.25 -0.85
CA ARG A 29 -9.72 -5.68 -0.44
C ARG A 29 -9.98 -5.44 1.05
N CYS A 30 -8.98 -5.68 1.90
CA CYS A 30 -9.07 -5.42 3.33
C CYS A 30 -9.25 -3.93 3.65
N ALA A 31 -8.43 -3.05 3.07
CA ALA A 31 -8.50 -1.61 3.25
C ALA A 31 -9.83 -1.04 2.73
N THR A 32 -10.27 -1.44 1.53
CA THR A 32 -11.56 -1.02 0.97
C THR A 32 -12.74 -1.41 1.86
N LYS A 33 -12.77 -2.66 2.37
CA LYS A 33 -13.82 -3.13 3.29
C LYS A 33 -13.86 -2.36 4.60
N ARG A 34 -12.71 -1.95 5.12
CA ARG A 34 -12.58 -1.15 6.36
C ARG A 34 -12.67 0.36 6.11
N ALA A 35 -12.99 0.76 4.88
CA ALA A 35 -13.02 2.14 4.46
C ALA A 35 -11.72 2.94 4.71
N PHE A 36 -10.56 2.26 4.63
CA PHE A 36 -9.25 2.88 4.68
C PHE A 36 -8.78 3.29 3.27
N ALA A 37 -8.13 4.45 3.17
CA ALA A 37 -7.30 4.87 2.05
C ALA A 37 -6.09 3.95 1.84
N GLY A 38 -5.56 3.36 2.91
CA GLY A 38 -4.51 2.34 2.81
C GLY A 38 -4.13 1.67 4.12
N CYS A 39 -3.14 0.77 4.06
CA CYS A 39 -2.74 -0.04 5.22
C CYS A 39 -2.11 0.77 6.36
N TRP A 40 -1.66 2.01 6.14
CA TRP A 40 -1.10 2.86 7.18
C TRP A 40 -2.15 3.35 8.20
N GLU A 41 -3.44 3.39 7.82
CA GLU A 41 -4.55 3.76 8.73
C GLU A 41 -5.00 2.59 9.61
N CYS A 42 -4.62 1.36 9.27
CA CYS A 42 -4.97 0.19 10.05
C CYS A 42 -4.02 0.07 11.24
N GLU A 43 -4.47 0.31 12.48
CA GLU A 43 -3.64 0.22 13.69
C GLU A 43 -2.95 -1.15 13.81
N GLU A 44 -3.68 -2.22 13.47
CA GLU A 44 -3.20 -3.61 13.46
C GLU A 44 -2.21 -3.93 12.32
N SER A 45 -1.82 -2.96 11.49
CA SER A 45 -0.93 -3.21 10.35
C SER A 45 0.42 -3.78 10.79
N ASP A 46 0.88 -3.45 12.00
CA ASP A 46 2.16 -3.88 12.57
C ASP A 46 2.22 -5.38 12.90
N ALA A 47 1.07 -5.99 13.23
CA ALA A 47 0.93 -7.43 13.44
C ALA A 47 0.26 -8.14 12.24
N CYS A 48 -0.09 -7.41 11.18
CA CYS A 48 -0.89 -7.96 10.09
C CYS A 48 -0.11 -9.04 9.32
N LYS A 49 -0.60 -10.28 9.37
CA LYS A 49 -0.05 -11.43 8.63
C LYS A 49 -0.22 -11.34 7.11
N LYS A 50 -1.13 -10.45 6.63
CA LYS A 50 -1.37 -10.22 5.20
C LYS A 50 -0.33 -9.27 4.58
N LEU A 51 0.39 -8.52 5.41
CA LEU A 51 1.37 -7.52 4.99
C LEU A 51 2.77 -8.14 4.97
N LEU A 52 3.51 -7.91 3.88
CA LEU A 52 4.91 -8.32 3.84
C LEU A 52 5.74 -7.45 4.80
N PRO A 53 6.71 -8.04 5.54
CA PRO A 53 7.55 -7.29 6.48
C PRO A 53 8.24 -6.07 5.87
N ALA A 54 8.63 -6.16 4.59
CA ALA A 54 9.28 -5.07 3.85
C ALA A 54 8.46 -3.78 3.78
N TYR A 55 7.13 -3.85 3.92
CA TYR A 55 6.27 -2.65 3.90
C TYR A 55 6.12 -1.98 5.26
N ARG A 56 6.44 -2.65 6.38
CA ARG A 56 6.22 -2.12 7.75
C ARG A 56 6.95 -0.80 8.01
N PRO A 57 8.25 -0.64 7.65
CA PRO A 57 8.95 0.63 7.88
C PRO A 57 8.30 1.80 7.15
N ASN A 58 7.75 1.55 5.94
CA ASN A 58 7.07 2.57 5.17
C ASN A 58 5.75 3.00 5.84
N LEU A 59 5.02 2.08 6.47
CA LEU A 59 3.78 2.43 7.18
C LEU A 59 4.06 3.30 8.41
N GLU A 60 5.10 2.98 9.18
CA GLU A 60 5.51 3.81 10.31
C GLU A 60 5.88 5.23 9.84
N ARG A 61 6.68 5.32 8.76
CA ARG A 61 7.04 6.61 8.18
C ARG A 61 5.81 7.39 7.73
N ILE A 62 4.88 6.77 7.00
CA ILE A 62 3.65 7.42 6.52
C ILE A 62 2.80 7.93 7.69
N ARG A 63 2.70 7.18 8.79
CA ARG A 63 1.98 7.63 10.00
C ARG A 63 2.63 8.87 10.61
N ARG A 64 3.96 8.94 10.61
CA ARG A 64 4.73 10.05 11.19
C ARG A 64 4.70 11.32 10.33
N VAL A 65 4.91 11.19 9.02
CA VAL A 65 5.09 12.36 8.11
C VAL A 65 3.85 12.67 7.26
N GLY A 66 2.88 11.77 7.22
CA GLY A 66 1.72 11.84 6.34
C GLY A 66 2.01 11.37 4.91
N LEU A 67 0.97 10.95 4.19
CA LEU A 67 1.07 10.37 2.85
C LEU A 67 1.69 11.34 1.83
N LYS A 68 1.29 12.62 1.87
CA LYS A 68 1.80 13.64 0.94
C LYS A 68 3.31 13.81 1.07
N ALA A 69 3.83 13.96 2.29
CA ALA A 69 5.26 14.11 2.52
C ALA A 69 6.05 12.84 2.20
N PHE A 70 5.45 11.65 2.37
CA PHE A 70 6.07 10.38 1.98
C PHE A 70 6.30 10.30 0.47
N LEU A 71 5.35 10.77 -0.35
CA LEU A 71 5.38 10.65 -1.81
C LEU A 71 6.22 11.73 -2.53
N VAL A 72 6.57 12.83 -1.86
CA VAL A 72 7.36 13.93 -2.46
C VAL A 72 8.82 13.52 -2.77
N ARG A 73 9.29 12.36 -2.30
CA ARG A 73 10.68 11.89 -2.45
C ARG A 73 10.86 10.65 -3.33
N GLU A 74 9.83 10.16 -4.02
CA GLU A 74 9.92 9.00 -4.94
C GLU A 74 9.62 9.35 -6.39
#